data_AF-A0A2S0MH30-F1
#
_entry.id   AF-A0A2S0MH30-F1
#
_cell.length_a   1.000
_cell.length_b   1.000
_cell.length_c   1.000
_cell.angle_alpha   90.00
_cell.angle_beta   90.00
_cell.angle_gamma   90.00
#
_symmetry.space_group_name_H-M   'P 1'
#
loop_
_entity.id
_entity.type
_entity.pdbx_description
1 polymer ?
#
loop_
_entity_poly.entity_id
_entity_poly.type
_entity_poly.pdbx_seq_one_letter_code
_entity_poly.pdbx_strand_id
1 'polypeptide(L)'
;MNAPTRPEHADGELTLRFALAARRRELQGMHELAQTSELVAQVGQLIHELQKERGRAALLVGQTTEEQRTHWLGQTALTVRAQRSLSERLTSELNGERLLQRRTRWLHAVAHALHAMDGLAALRASLVAGAMQAEDATLAYSSVIGCWLGVVIEALDGPSDPHITRVLVALLNFMQAKELCGQERAVGVAGFARGSFNAERRTQMASLARGQARSFELFLQHASAGLRAGWEALRAGELALQRLRDLAATPDAAISPQLAQPWFDVCTARIDALHGLEQVLTTELADCCRDRVAENERALSQLTDDSDRHATEGQSAKAMTSVMRQSLVYTLVGRPMDAVVTGDAIGDTMARSVLDLLLEQGARLHEADLRLSEARRARHERRRIEQAKWWLVTHYQLSEPAAQERLQRTAMNNGLTLLEVADRILASESPAG
;
A
#
# COMPACT_ATOMS: atom_id res chain seq x y z
N MET A 1 -10.89 -13.01 -64.19
CA MET A 1 -11.14 -12.97 -62.73
C MET A 1 -10.63 -11.64 -62.21
N ASN A 2 -11.51 -10.63 -62.13
CA ASN A 2 -11.19 -9.36 -61.48
C ASN A 2 -11.34 -9.58 -59.98
N ALA A 3 -10.24 -9.46 -59.24
CA ALA A 3 -10.29 -9.37 -57.78
C ALA A 3 -11.03 -8.07 -57.41
N PRO A 4 -11.99 -8.09 -56.47
CA PRO A 4 -12.65 -6.87 -56.03
C PRO A 4 -11.62 -6.02 -55.28
N THR A 5 -11.28 -4.87 -55.86
CA THR A 5 -10.55 -3.80 -55.20
C THR A 5 -11.40 -3.32 -54.02
N ARG A 6 -10.98 -3.64 -52.79
CA ARG A 6 -11.56 -3.03 -51.58
C ARG A 6 -11.38 -1.51 -51.71
N PRO A 7 -12.43 -0.70 -51.47
CA PRO A 7 -12.29 0.74 -51.55
C PRO A 7 -11.40 1.22 -50.38
N GLU A 8 -10.25 1.81 -50.70
CA GLU A 8 -9.27 2.39 -49.74
C GLU A 8 -9.92 3.37 -48.73
N HIS A 9 -11.09 3.93 -49.06
CA HIS A 9 -11.86 4.81 -48.19
C HIS A 9 -12.50 4.12 -46.98
N ALA A 10 -12.84 2.82 -47.07
CA ALA A 10 -13.51 2.10 -45.97
C ALA A 10 -12.56 1.81 -44.79
N ASP A 11 -11.28 1.57 -45.07
CA ASP A 11 -10.27 1.28 -44.04
C ASP A 11 -9.89 2.55 -43.25
N GLY A 12 -9.96 3.73 -43.88
CA GLY A 12 -9.76 5.02 -43.22
C GLY A 12 -10.87 5.37 -42.21
N GLU A 13 -12.14 5.20 -42.60
CA GLU A 13 -13.28 5.46 -41.71
C GLU A 13 -13.28 4.51 -40.50
N LEU A 14 -12.96 3.23 -40.72
CA LEU A 14 -12.85 2.25 -39.65
C LEU A 14 -11.71 2.61 -38.67
N THR A 15 -10.55 3.02 -39.20
CA THR A 15 -9.41 3.49 -38.40
C THR A 15 -9.80 4.66 -37.48
N LEU A 16 -10.48 5.67 -38.04
CA LEU A 16 -10.95 6.82 -37.28
C LEU A 16 -11.94 6.42 -36.18
N ARG A 17 -12.89 5.53 -36.48
CA ARG A 17 -13.86 5.02 -35.49
C ARG A 17 -13.18 4.31 -34.33
N PHE A 18 -12.16 3.50 -34.59
CA PHE A 18 -11.38 2.85 -33.54
C PHE A 18 -10.55 3.85 -32.72
N ALA A 19 -9.95 4.86 -33.36
CA ALA A 19 -9.21 5.91 -32.66
C ALA A 19 -10.12 6.75 -31.74
N LEU A 20 -11.30 7.14 -32.22
CA LEU A 20 -12.30 7.85 -31.42
C LEU A 20 -12.82 6.98 -30.26
N ALA A 21 -13.05 5.68 -30.51
CA ALA A 21 -13.45 4.75 -29.46
C ALA A 21 -12.38 4.58 -28.37
N ALA A 22 -11.10 4.50 -28.77
CA ALA A 22 -9.98 4.43 -27.84
C ALA A 22 -9.91 5.70 -26.96
N ARG A 23 -10.00 6.89 -27.56
CA ARG A 23 -10.02 8.17 -26.83
C ARG A 23 -11.18 8.29 -25.86
N ARG A 24 -12.38 7.88 -26.26
CA ARG A 24 -13.55 7.84 -25.35
C ARG A 24 -13.33 6.89 -24.18
N ARG A 25 -12.69 5.73 -24.41
CA ARG A 25 -12.37 4.79 -23.32
C ARG A 25 -11.31 5.34 -22.37
N GLU A 26 -10.28 6.02 -22.88
CA GLU A 26 -9.28 6.71 -22.07
C GLU A 26 -9.93 7.78 -21.18
N LEU A 27 -10.78 8.64 -21.76
CA LEU A 27 -11.55 9.66 -21.03
C LEU A 27 -12.41 9.04 -19.94
N GLN A 28 -13.11 7.96 -20.25
CA GLN A 28 -13.91 7.24 -19.26
C GLN A 28 -13.02 6.70 -18.11
N GLY A 29 -11.87 6.12 -18.44
CA GLY A 29 -10.91 5.63 -17.44
C GLY A 29 -10.36 6.75 -16.54
N MET A 30 -10.12 7.94 -17.08
CA MET A 30 -9.65 9.09 -16.29
C MET A 30 -10.74 9.60 -15.34
N HIS A 31 -12.00 9.62 -15.77
CA HIS A 31 -13.13 9.92 -14.91
C HIS A 31 -13.30 8.89 -13.78
N GLU A 32 -13.20 7.60 -14.12
CA GLU A 32 -13.22 6.50 -13.15
C GLU A 32 -12.10 6.66 -12.11
N LEU A 33 -10.89 7.03 -12.54
CA LEU A 33 -9.75 7.24 -11.65
C LEU A 33 -9.90 8.49 -10.78
N ALA A 34 -10.44 9.60 -11.31
CA ALA A 34 -10.72 10.80 -10.52
C ALA A 34 -11.69 10.50 -9.36
N GLN A 35 -12.77 9.75 -9.64
CA GLN A 35 -13.71 9.31 -8.61
C GLN A 35 -13.06 8.34 -7.61
N THR A 36 -12.16 7.49 -8.10
CA THR A 36 -11.44 6.52 -7.27
C THR A 36 -10.41 7.19 -6.35
N SER A 37 -9.88 8.36 -6.72
CA SER A 37 -8.95 9.13 -5.89
C SER A 37 -9.55 9.53 -4.54
N GLU A 38 -10.85 9.85 -4.52
CA GLU A 38 -11.57 10.12 -3.27
C GLU A 38 -11.70 8.87 -2.39
N LEU A 39 -11.86 7.68 -3.00
CA LEU A 39 -11.88 6.41 -2.25
C LEU A 39 -10.50 6.14 -1.66
N VAL A 40 -9.45 6.35 -2.44
CA VAL A 40 -8.06 6.23 -1.98
C VAL A 40 -7.78 7.19 -0.82
N ALA A 41 -8.29 8.42 -0.85
CA ALA A 41 -8.18 9.36 0.27
C ALA A 41 -8.81 8.80 1.56
N GLN A 42 -10.02 8.23 1.47
CA GLN A 42 -10.70 7.65 2.63
C GLN A 42 -10.04 6.37 3.15
N VAL A 43 -9.55 5.51 2.25
CA VAL A 43 -8.75 4.35 2.62
C VAL A 43 -7.44 4.80 3.30
N GLY A 44 -6.80 5.86 2.78
CA GLY A 44 -5.62 6.49 3.39
C GLY A 44 -5.89 6.99 4.82
N GLN A 45 -7.05 7.59 5.07
CA GLN A 45 -7.48 7.97 6.42
C GLN A 45 -7.63 6.75 7.34
N LEU A 46 -8.29 5.68 6.88
CA LEU A 46 -8.43 4.45 7.67
C LEU A 46 -7.06 3.84 7.99
N ILE A 47 -6.17 3.75 6.99
CA ILE A 47 -4.79 3.28 7.19
C ILE A 47 -4.08 4.13 8.24
N HIS A 48 -4.22 5.45 8.18
CA HIS A 48 -3.60 6.35 9.14
C HIS A 48 -4.14 6.14 10.58
N GLU A 49 -5.45 5.97 10.77
CA GLU A 49 -6.01 5.63 12.08
C GLU A 49 -5.54 4.26 12.59
N LEU A 50 -5.50 3.25 11.72
CA LEU A 50 -4.96 1.92 12.04
C LEU A 50 -3.47 1.99 12.43
N GLN A 51 -2.68 2.80 11.72
CA GLN A 51 -1.28 3.03 12.05
C GLN A 51 -1.13 3.67 13.44
N LYS A 52 -1.94 4.68 13.79
CA LYS A 52 -1.93 5.28 15.12
C LYS A 52 -2.35 4.28 16.20
N GLU A 53 -3.39 3.50 15.95
CA GLU A 53 -3.84 2.45 16.86
C GLU A 53 -2.77 1.39 17.11
N ARG A 54 -2.13 0.89 16.04
CA ARG A 54 -0.98 -0.04 16.12
C ARG A 54 0.14 0.54 16.98
N GLY A 55 0.50 1.80 16.74
CA GLY A 55 1.57 2.47 17.48
C GLY A 55 1.28 2.55 18.97
N ARG A 56 0.04 2.91 19.33
CA ARG A 56 -0.38 2.95 20.73
C ARG A 56 -0.48 1.55 21.36
N ALA A 57 -0.93 0.55 20.60
CA ALA A 57 -0.94 -0.84 21.04
C ALA A 57 0.49 -1.32 21.37
N ALA A 58 1.48 -0.92 20.57
CA ALA A 58 2.89 -1.24 20.83
C ALA A 58 3.45 -0.62 22.12
N LEU A 59 2.82 0.43 22.66
CA LEU A 59 3.19 1.02 23.96
C LEU A 59 2.57 0.28 25.15
N LEU A 60 1.62 -0.64 24.95
CA LEU A 60 0.97 -1.40 26.02
C LEU A 60 1.84 -2.58 26.54
N VAL A 61 3.16 -2.55 26.32
CA VAL A 61 4.09 -3.60 26.74
C VAL A 61 4.36 -3.52 28.25
N GLY A 62 4.23 -4.64 28.96
CA GLY A 62 4.59 -4.74 30.37
C GLY A 62 3.55 -4.08 31.30
N GLN A 63 3.98 -3.22 32.23
CA GLN A 63 3.08 -2.51 33.12
C GLN A 63 2.39 -1.35 32.40
N THR A 64 1.22 -1.63 31.82
CA THR A 64 0.38 -0.64 31.16
C THR A 64 -0.22 0.33 32.18
N THR A 65 0.05 1.62 32.02
CA THR A 65 -0.60 2.67 32.82
C THR A 65 -2.05 2.89 32.39
N GLU A 66 -2.90 3.38 33.29
CA GLU A 66 -4.29 3.72 32.99
C GLU A 66 -4.39 4.81 31.90
N GLU A 67 -3.43 5.74 31.88
CA GLU A 67 -3.31 6.79 30.85
C GLU A 67 -3.05 6.19 29.47
N GLN A 68 -2.08 5.29 29.33
CA GLN A 68 -1.79 4.61 28.05
C GLN A 68 -2.99 3.83 27.54
N ARG A 69 -3.71 3.13 28.43
CA ARG A 69 -4.94 2.42 28.08
C ARG A 69 -6.03 3.37 27.61
N THR A 70 -6.22 4.49 28.29
CA THR A 70 -7.21 5.53 27.93
C THR A 70 -6.91 6.12 26.57
N HIS A 71 -5.64 6.47 26.31
CA HIS A 71 -5.20 6.97 25.02
C HIS A 71 -5.39 5.96 23.89
N TRP A 72 -5.11 4.68 24.14
CA TRP A 72 -5.34 3.63 23.15
C TRP A 72 -6.84 3.43 22.87
N LEU A 73 -7.69 3.37 23.89
CA LEU A 73 -9.15 3.28 23.72
C LEU A 73 -9.73 4.47 22.93
N GLY A 74 -9.26 5.69 23.22
CA GLY A 74 -9.63 6.87 22.46
C GLY A 74 -9.26 6.76 20.97
N GLN A 75 -8.06 6.24 20.68
CA GLN A 75 -7.63 5.99 19.30
C GLN A 75 -8.43 4.87 18.62
N THR A 76 -8.77 3.79 19.33
CA THR A 76 -9.64 2.73 18.82
C THR A 76 -11.00 3.27 18.40
N ALA A 77 -11.58 4.21 19.16
CA ALA A 77 -12.85 4.85 18.79
C ALA A 77 -12.74 5.65 17.47
N LEU A 78 -11.61 6.33 17.24
CA LEU A 78 -11.34 7.03 15.98
C LEU A 78 -11.21 6.04 14.81
N THR A 79 -10.48 4.93 14.99
CA THR A 79 -10.37 3.88 13.97
C THR A 79 -11.72 3.27 13.63
N VAL A 80 -12.56 2.98 14.63
CA VAL A 80 -13.92 2.45 14.41
C VAL A 80 -14.78 3.44 13.63
N ARG A 81 -14.64 4.75 13.88
CA ARG A 81 -15.33 5.79 13.12
C ARG A 81 -14.89 5.81 11.66
N ALA A 82 -13.59 5.76 11.41
CA ALA A 82 -13.02 5.72 10.06
C ALA A 82 -13.47 4.44 9.31
N GLN A 83 -13.45 3.29 9.99
CA GLN A 83 -13.95 2.02 9.45
C GLN A 83 -15.41 2.15 9.04
N ARG A 84 -16.28 2.67 9.92
CA ARG A 84 -17.71 2.83 9.63
C ARG A 84 -17.95 3.72 8.41
N SER A 85 -17.28 4.86 8.34
CA SER A 85 -17.40 5.79 7.21
C SER A 85 -17.00 5.14 5.89
N LEU A 86 -15.93 4.34 5.88
CA LEU A 86 -15.52 3.61 4.69
C LEU A 86 -16.51 2.50 4.32
N SER A 87 -17.01 1.74 5.31
CA SER A 87 -18.03 0.71 5.09
C SER A 87 -19.31 1.29 4.48
N GLU A 88 -19.80 2.42 4.99
CA GLU A 88 -20.98 3.11 4.45
C GLU A 88 -20.80 3.49 2.98
N ARG A 89 -19.62 4.02 2.61
CA ARG A 89 -19.30 4.33 1.21
C ARG A 89 -19.24 3.08 0.34
N LEU A 90 -18.56 2.03 0.79
CA LEU A 90 -18.44 0.78 0.05
C LEU A 90 -19.82 0.13 -0.17
N THR A 91 -20.69 0.16 0.84
CA THR A 91 -22.09 -0.30 0.70
C THR A 91 -22.86 0.54 -0.32
N SER A 92 -22.67 1.87 -0.33
CA SER A 92 -23.28 2.73 -1.36
C SER A 92 -22.78 2.40 -2.77
N GLU A 93 -21.49 2.09 -2.93
CA GLU A 93 -20.92 1.68 -4.22
C GLU A 93 -21.44 0.30 -4.68
N LEU A 94 -21.65 -0.65 -3.74
CA LEU A 94 -22.22 -1.97 -4.01
C LEU A 94 -23.67 -1.90 -4.50
N ASN A 95 -24.45 -0.97 -3.96
CA ASN A 95 -25.86 -0.78 -4.31
C ASN A 95 -26.07 -0.01 -5.62
N GLY A 96 -25.01 0.55 -6.20
CA GLY A 96 -25.06 1.27 -7.47
C GLY A 96 -24.68 0.41 -8.67
N GLU A 97 -25.07 0.86 -9.87
CA GLU A 97 -24.68 0.21 -11.14
C GLU A 97 -23.15 0.24 -11.39
N ARG A 98 -22.42 1.05 -10.62
CA ARG A 98 -20.95 1.20 -10.69
C ARG A 98 -20.20 -0.07 -10.32
N LEU A 99 -20.80 -0.99 -9.56
CA LEU A 99 -20.18 -2.26 -9.19
C LEU A 99 -19.80 -3.09 -10.43
N LEU A 100 -20.66 -3.09 -11.45
CA LEU A 100 -20.45 -3.86 -12.69
C LEU A 100 -19.28 -3.33 -13.52
N GLN A 101 -18.83 -2.10 -13.25
CA GLN A 101 -17.70 -1.46 -13.91
C GLN A 101 -16.39 -1.67 -13.14
N ARG A 102 -16.44 -2.18 -11.89
CA ARG A 102 -15.25 -2.48 -11.09
C ARG A 102 -14.61 -3.78 -11.54
N ARG A 103 -13.27 -3.82 -11.48
CA ARG A 103 -12.49 -5.01 -11.83
C ARG A 103 -12.62 -6.08 -10.74
N THR A 104 -12.69 -7.34 -11.14
CA THR A 104 -12.83 -8.50 -10.23
C THR A 104 -11.78 -8.53 -9.13
N ARG A 105 -10.51 -8.25 -9.46
CA ARG A 105 -9.41 -8.25 -8.49
C ARG A 105 -9.53 -7.16 -7.41
N TRP A 106 -10.08 -6.00 -7.74
CA TRP A 106 -10.37 -4.95 -6.74
C TRP A 106 -11.47 -5.41 -5.78
N LEU A 107 -12.52 -6.06 -6.27
CA LEU A 107 -13.59 -6.61 -5.44
C LEU A 107 -13.05 -7.67 -4.46
N HIS A 108 -12.16 -8.55 -4.93
CA HIS A 108 -11.49 -9.53 -4.08
C HIS A 108 -10.58 -8.86 -3.03
N ALA A 109 -9.82 -7.84 -3.42
CA ALA A 109 -8.97 -7.09 -2.49
C ALA A 109 -9.80 -6.43 -1.37
N VAL A 110 -10.94 -5.83 -1.72
CA VAL A 110 -11.87 -5.23 -0.74
C VAL A 110 -12.45 -6.30 0.17
N ALA A 111 -12.92 -7.43 -0.37
CA ALA A 111 -13.45 -8.53 0.44
C ALA A 111 -12.41 -9.07 1.43
N HIS A 112 -11.16 -9.25 0.97
CA HIS A 112 -10.05 -9.70 1.81
C HIS A 112 -9.71 -8.67 2.90
N ALA A 113 -9.68 -7.37 2.57
CA ALA A 113 -9.42 -6.30 3.53
C ALA A 113 -10.53 -6.18 4.58
N LEU A 114 -11.80 -6.32 4.19
CA LEU A 114 -12.93 -6.35 5.11
C LEU A 114 -12.85 -7.56 6.05
N HIS A 115 -12.54 -8.75 5.51
CA HIS A 115 -12.35 -9.94 6.34
C HIS A 115 -11.23 -9.77 7.37
N ALA A 116 -10.11 -9.13 6.98
CA ALA A 116 -9.02 -8.83 7.90
C ALA A 116 -9.46 -7.85 9.03
N MET A 117 -10.38 -6.93 8.74
CA MET A 117 -10.93 -5.99 9.73
C MET A 117 -11.79 -6.68 10.79
N ASP A 118 -12.50 -7.76 10.45
CA ASP A 118 -13.36 -8.51 11.40
C ASP A 118 -12.55 -9.05 12.59
N GLY A 119 -11.27 -9.39 12.36
CA GLY A 119 -10.35 -9.85 13.40
C GLY A 119 -9.93 -8.79 14.42
N LEU A 120 -10.12 -7.49 14.13
CA LEU A 120 -9.65 -6.41 15.01
C LEU A 120 -10.39 -6.38 16.36
N ALA A 121 -11.67 -6.76 16.39
CA ALA A 121 -12.43 -6.77 17.64
C ALA A 121 -11.86 -7.80 18.64
N ALA A 122 -11.57 -9.01 18.16
CA ALA A 122 -10.92 -10.04 18.96
C ALA A 122 -9.50 -9.64 19.38
N LEU A 123 -8.73 -9.05 18.46
CA LEU A 123 -7.39 -8.52 18.75
C LEU A 123 -7.41 -7.50 19.89
N ARG A 124 -8.34 -6.53 19.83
CA ARG A 124 -8.51 -5.50 20.87
C ARG A 124 -8.90 -6.11 22.21
N ALA A 125 -9.81 -7.09 22.22
CA ALA A 125 -10.19 -7.79 23.45
C ALA A 125 -8.99 -8.52 24.10
N SER A 126 -8.17 -9.20 23.29
CA SER A 126 -6.96 -9.88 23.77
C SER A 126 -5.92 -8.93 24.34
N LEU A 127 -5.76 -7.73 23.76
CA LEU A 127 -4.89 -6.67 24.29
C LEU A 127 -5.38 -6.15 25.64
N VAL A 128 -6.69 -5.90 25.80
CA VAL A 128 -7.27 -5.49 27.08
C VAL A 128 -7.07 -6.56 28.15
N ALA A 129 -7.21 -7.83 27.79
CA ALA A 129 -7.04 -8.97 28.69
C ALA A 129 -5.57 -9.27 29.03
N GLY A 130 -4.59 -8.60 28.39
CA GLY A 130 -3.16 -8.90 28.55
C GLY A 130 -2.76 -10.29 28.04
N ALA A 131 -3.59 -10.90 27.20
CA ALA A 131 -3.41 -12.28 26.72
C ALA A 131 -2.50 -12.38 25.47
N MET A 132 -2.00 -11.25 24.96
CA MET A 132 -1.24 -11.17 23.71
C MET A 132 0.02 -10.32 23.89
N GLN A 133 1.10 -10.73 23.22
CA GLN A 133 2.35 -9.97 23.16
C GLN A 133 2.21 -8.80 22.18
N ALA A 134 2.84 -7.67 22.48
CA ALA A 134 2.74 -6.48 21.63
C ALA A 134 3.32 -6.67 20.23
N GLU A 135 4.32 -7.54 20.09
CA GLU A 135 4.86 -7.95 18.79
C GLU A 135 3.81 -8.63 17.91
N ASP A 136 3.02 -9.56 18.47
CA ASP A 136 1.96 -10.25 17.74
C ASP A 136 0.85 -9.28 17.34
N ALA A 137 0.46 -8.37 18.25
CA ALA A 137 -0.50 -7.33 17.93
C ALA A 137 0.00 -6.39 16.83
N THR A 138 1.28 -6.01 16.88
CA THR A 138 1.92 -5.18 15.85
C THR A 138 1.86 -5.87 14.49
N LEU A 139 2.15 -7.17 14.42
CA LEU A 139 2.06 -7.95 13.19
C LEU A 139 0.62 -8.04 12.67
N ALA A 140 -0.35 -8.28 13.56
CA ALA A 140 -1.77 -8.34 13.20
C ALA A 140 -2.26 -7.02 12.59
N TYR A 141 -2.00 -5.87 13.23
CA TYR A 141 -2.34 -4.57 12.66
C TYR A 141 -1.62 -4.31 11.33
N SER A 142 -0.34 -4.68 11.22
CA SER A 142 0.44 -4.48 9.98
C SER A 142 -0.13 -5.30 8.82
N SER A 143 -0.64 -6.52 9.09
CA SER A 143 -1.32 -7.34 8.09
C SER A 143 -2.62 -6.68 7.60
N VAL A 144 -3.44 -6.15 8.51
CA VAL A 144 -4.67 -5.41 8.14
C VAL A 144 -4.35 -4.18 7.30
N ILE A 145 -3.32 -3.40 7.69
CA ILE A 145 -2.87 -2.24 6.91
C ILE A 145 -2.39 -2.66 5.52
N GLY A 146 -1.64 -3.76 5.42
CA GLY A 146 -1.19 -4.32 4.14
C GLY A 146 -2.34 -4.65 3.19
N CYS A 147 -3.43 -5.25 3.71
CA CYS A 147 -4.63 -5.53 2.91
C CYS A 147 -5.24 -4.26 2.32
N TRP A 148 -5.33 -3.18 3.11
CA TRP A 148 -5.87 -1.91 2.64
C TRP A 148 -4.94 -1.17 1.67
N LEU A 149 -3.62 -1.29 1.82
CA LEU A 149 -2.67 -0.83 0.80
C LEU A 149 -2.86 -1.60 -0.52
N GLY A 150 -3.12 -2.90 -0.46
CA GLY A 150 -3.49 -3.71 -1.62
C GLY A 150 -4.76 -3.19 -2.33
N VAL A 151 -5.79 -2.80 -1.56
CA VAL A 151 -6.99 -2.17 -2.12
C VAL A 151 -6.65 -0.89 -2.89
N VAL A 152 -5.74 -0.05 -2.36
CA VAL A 152 -5.31 1.19 -3.04
C VAL A 152 -4.60 0.87 -4.36
N ILE A 153 -3.66 -0.08 -4.35
CA ILE A 153 -2.95 -0.50 -5.58
C ILE A 153 -3.95 -0.95 -6.64
N GLU A 154 -4.91 -1.79 -6.25
CA GLU A 154 -5.93 -2.30 -7.17
C GLU A 154 -6.90 -1.22 -7.67
N ALA A 155 -7.17 -0.21 -6.84
CA ALA A 155 -8.03 0.91 -7.16
C ALA A 155 -7.37 1.89 -8.13
N LEU A 156 -6.05 2.01 -8.06
CA LEU A 156 -5.26 2.95 -8.87
C LEU A 156 -4.84 2.41 -10.23
N ASP A 157 -5.23 1.19 -10.60
CA ASP A 157 -5.03 0.73 -11.97
C ASP A 157 -6.00 1.45 -12.91
N GLY A 158 -5.44 2.31 -13.77
CA GLY A 158 -6.16 3.21 -14.66
C GLY A 158 -5.50 3.36 -16.03
N PRO A 159 -6.05 4.22 -16.91
CA PRO A 159 -5.57 4.37 -18.29
C PRO A 159 -4.11 4.86 -18.35
N SER A 160 -3.43 4.55 -19.45
CA SER A 160 -1.99 4.74 -19.66
C SER A 160 -1.62 6.19 -20.02
N ASP A 161 -2.13 7.15 -19.26
CA ASP A 161 -1.68 8.54 -19.33
C ASP A 161 -0.40 8.75 -18.52
N PRO A 162 0.73 9.16 -19.13
CA PRO A 162 2.01 9.26 -18.43
C PRO A 162 2.05 10.25 -17.28
N HIS A 163 1.24 11.32 -17.29
CA HIS A 163 1.23 12.30 -16.21
C HIS A 163 0.55 11.71 -14.98
N ILE A 164 -0.63 11.10 -15.19
CA ILE A 164 -1.36 10.38 -14.16
C ILE A 164 -0.48 9.27 -13.58
N THR A 165 0.14 8.43 -14.42
CA THR A 165 1.00 7.33 -13.98
C THR A 165 2.14 7.80 -13.08
N ARG A 166 2.79 8.95 -13.37
CA ARG A 166 3.84 9.51 -12.50
C ARG A 166 3.31 9.86 -11.11
N VAL A 167 2.14 10.50 -11.03
CA VAL A 167 1.52 10.85 -9.75
C VAL A 167 1.12 9.59 -8.97
N LEU A 168 0.63 8.55 -9.66
CA LEU A 168 0.33 7.25 -9.06
C LEU A 168 1.58 6.58 -8.46
N VAL A 169 2.69 6.55 -9.21
CA VAL A 169 3.97 6.02 -8.72
C VAL A 169 4.43 6.77 -7.48
N ALA A 170 4.33 8.11 -7.49
CA ALA A 170 4.65 8.93 -6.34
C ALA A 170 3.79 8.57 -5.12
N LEU A 171 2.47 8.45 -5.31
CA LEU A 171 1.51 8.13 -4.25
C LEU A 171 1.75 6.76 -3.63
N LEU A 172 1.89 5.72 -4.46
CA LEU A 172 2.11 4.36 -3.97
C LEU A 172 3.42 4.23 -3.19
N ASN A 173 4.50 4.81 -3.70
CA ASN A 173 5.78 4.80 -3.00
C ASN A 173 5.73 5.63 -1.72
N PHE A 174 5.01 6.75 -1.70
CA PHE A 174 4.86 7.57 -0.51
C PHE A 174 4.08 6.84 0.59
N MET A 175 2.95 6.19 0.24
CA MET A 175 2.16 5.40 1.18
C MET A 175 2.94 4.21 1.73
N GLN A 176 3.72 3.53 0.87
CA GLN A 176 4.64 2.46 1.31
C GLN A 176 5.69 3.00 2.29
N ALA A 177 6.33 4.13 1.98
CA ALA A 177 7.32 4.74 2.85
C ALA A 177 6.73 5.11 4.22
N LYS A 178 5.51 5.66 4.23
CA LYS A 178 4.75 5.98 5.46
C LYS A 178 4.50 4.72 6.29
N GLU A 179 4.10 3.62 5.65
CA GLU A 179 3.88 2.36 6.36
C GLU A 179 5.18 1.79 6.94
N LEU A 180 6.29 1.84 6.20
CA LEU A 180 7.60 1.43 6.71
C LEU A 180 8.07 2.30 7.89
N CYS A 181 7.75 3.60 7.91
CA CYS A 181 7.98 4.47 9.07
C CYS A 181 7.14 4.01 10.28
N GLY A 182 5.89 3.60 10.05
CA GLY A 182 5.01 3.07 11.08
C GLY A 182 5.50 1.74 11.67
N GLN A 183 6.06 0.85 10.85
CA GLN A 183 6.69 -0.40 11.31
C GLN A 183 7.98 -0.13 12.09
N GLU A 184 8.81 0.80 11.60
CA GLU A 184 10.03 1.22 12.31
C GLU A 184 9.69 1.78 13.68
N ARG A 185 8.65 2.62 13.79
CA ARG A 185 8.16 3.10 15.07
C ARG A 185 7.85 1.94 16.02
N ALA A 186 7.10 0.93 15.57
CA ALA A 186 6.72 -0.20 16.42
C ALA A 186 7.93 -1.04 16.86
N VAL A 187 8.85 -1.36 15.95
CA VAL A 187 10.09 -2.08 16.25
C VAL A 187 10.95 -1.30 17.23
N GLY A 188 11.06 0.02 17.04
CA GLY A 188 11.81 0.91 17.90
C GLY A 188 11.19 1.01 19.29
N VAL A 189 9.86 1.17 19.42
CA VAL A 189 9.17 1.16 20.73
C VAL A 189 9.50 -0.12 21.49
N ALA A 190 9.39 -1.27 20.83
CA ALA A 190 9.69 -2.55 21.46
C ALA A 190 11.17 -2.66 21.87
N GLY A 191 12.12 -2.10 21.09
CA GLY A 191 13.54 -2.11 21.42
C GLY A 191 13.89 -1.18 22.59
N PHE A 192 13.40 0.06 22.55
CA PHE A 192 13.59 1.03 23.62
C PHE A 192 12.95 0.57 24.92
N ALA A 193 11.71 0.07 24.90
CA ALA A 193 11.03 -0.41 26.10
C ALA A 193 11.76 -1.58 26.79
N ARG A 194 12.47 -2.42 26.02
CA ARG A 194 13.31 -3.51 26.54
C ARG A 194 14.71 -3.05 26.98
N GLY A 195 15.05 -1.78 26.77
CA GLY A 195 16.37 -1.22 27.06
C GLY A 195 17.50 -1.80 26.21
N SER A 196 17.20 -2.53 25.12
CA SER A 196 18.21 -3.12 24.25
C SER A 196 17.67 -3.48 22.87
N PHE A 197 18.54 -3.36 21.86
CA PHE A 197 18.29 -3.85 20.51
C PHE A 197 19.20 -5.04 20.25
N ASN A 198 18.65 -6.24 20.08
CA ASN A 198 19.44 -7.40 19.68
C ASN A 198 19.84 -7.31 18.18
N ALA A 199 20.74 -8.20 17.73
CA ALA A 199 21.22 -8.20 16.34
C ALA A 199 20.09 -8.33 15.30
N GLU A 200 19.06 -9.12 15.60
CA GLU A 200 17.89 -9.31 14.74
C GLU A 200 17.10 -8.00 14.57
N ARG A 201 16.79 -7.30 15.67
CA ARG A 201 16.07 -6.01 15.65
C ARG A 201 16.89 -4.92 14.99
N ARG A 202 18.21 -4.86 15.21
CA ARG A 202 19.09 -3.91 14.48
C ARG A 202 19.06 -4.16 12.98
N THR A 203 19.10 -5.42 12.56
CA THR A 203 18.99 -5.80 11.14
C THR A 203 17.63 -5.41 10.57
N GLN A 204 16.56 -5.62 11.34
CA GLN A 204 15.19 -5.22 10.96
C GLN A 204 15.07 -3.70 10.81
N MET A 205 15.54 -2.92 11.79
CA MET A 205 15.57 -1.45 11.73
C MET A 205 16.34 -0.95 10.50
N ALA A 206 17.53 -1.50 10.24
CA ALA A 206 18.32 -1.15 9.06
C ALA A 206 17.62 -1.51 7.74
N SER A 207 16.88 -2.64 7.71
CA SER A 207 16.07 -3.02 6.55
C SER A 207 14.93 -2.04 6.31
N LEU A 208 14.22 -1.63 7.38
CA LEU A 208 13.13 -0.66 7.31
C LEU A 208 13.63 0.70 6.85
N ALA A 209 14.74 1.19 7.40
CA ALA A 209 15.35 2.45 6.99
C ALA A 209 15.77 2.45 5.51
N ARG A 210 16.35 1.34 5.01
CA ARG A 210 16.67 1.18 3.58
C ARG A 210 15.43 1.16 2.70
N GLY A 211 14.38 0.47 3.13
CA GLY A 211 13.09 0.46 2.42
C GLY A 211 12.47 1.84 2.31
N GLN A 212 12.44 2.60 3.42
CA GLN A 212 11.98 3.99 3.44
C GLN A 212 12.77 4.86 2.47
N ALA A 213 14.12 4.81 2.53
CA ALA A 213 14.97 5.61 1.67
C ALA A 213 14.68 5.37 0.17
N ARG A 214 14.55 4.11 -0.24
CA ARG A 214 14.21 3.73 -1.61
C ARG A 214 12.83 4.26 -2.02
N SER A 215 11.82 4.06 -1.18
CA SER A 215 10.47 4.52 -1.48
C SER A 215 10.38 6.05 -1.57
N PHE A 216 11.06 6.78 -0.68
CA PHE A 216 11.12 8.23 -0.77
C PHE A 216 11.92 8.72 -2.00
N GLU A 217 12.98 8.02 -2.41
CA GLU A 217 13.71 8.33 -3.64
C GLU A 217 12.80 8.23 -4.88
N LEU A 218 12.04 7.15 -5.01
CA LEU A 218 11.09 6.96 -6.12
C LEU A 218 9.95 7.98 -6.09
N PHE A 219 9.45 8.32 -4.90
CA PHE A 219 8.50 9.42 -4.73
C PHE A 219 9.09 10.74 -5.23
N LEU A 220 10.32 11.08 -4.84
CA LEU A 220 10.96 12.35 -5.22
C LEU A 220 11.22 12.48 -6.71
N GLN A 221 11.34 11.38 -7.46
CA GLN A 221 11.49 11.43 -8.92
C GLN A 221 10.24 12.01 -9.61
N HIS A 222 9.06 11.85 -8.99
CA HIS A 222 7.77 12.23 -9.57
C HIS A 222 6.99 13.28 -8.76
N ALA A 223 7.48 13.63 -7.57
CA ALA A 223 6.86 14.65 -6.72
C ALA A 223 6.90 16.05 -7.35
N SER A 224 5.81 16.80 -7.19
CA SER A 224 5.70 18.22 -7.53
C SER A 224 6.68 19.07 -6.73
N ALA A 225 6.94 20.31 -7.18
CA ALA A 225 7.82 21.23 -6.47
C ALA A 225 7.32 21.53 -5.04
N GLY A 226 6.00 21.65 -4.86
CA GLY A 226 5.39 21.88 -3.54
C GLY A 226 5.61 20.71 -2.59
N LEU A 227 5.40 19.48 -3.07
CA LEU A 227 5.65 18.26 -2.29
C LEU A 227 7.13 18.07 -1.93
N ARG A 228 8.05 18.39 -2.85
CA ARG A 228 9.50 18.37 -2.57
C ARG A 228 9.88 19.36 -1.49
N ALA A 229 9.37 20.59 -1.55
CA ALA A 229 9.63 21.60 -0.53
C ALA A 229 9.06 21.19 0.84
N GLY A 230 7.85 20.63 0.87
CA GLY A 230 7.25 20.09 2.10
C GLY A 230 8.07 18.94 2.71
N TRP A 231 8.57 18.03 1.86
CA TRP A 231 9.45 16.94 2.28
C TRP A 231 10.80 17.44 2.82
N GLU A 232 11.42 18.43 2.17
CA GLU A 232 12.69 19.03 2.63
C GLU A 232 12.53 19.73 3.98
N ALA A 233 11.45 20.48 4.17
CA ALA A 233 11.12 21.13 5.44
C ALA A 233 10.93 20.09 6.56
N LEU A 234 10.23 18.99 6.28
CA LEU A 234 10.07 17.87 7.21
C LEU A 234 11.44 17.29 7.60
N ARG A 235 12.30 16.99 6.61
CA ARG A 235 13.64 16.42 6.85
C ARG A 235 14.54 17.30 7.69
N ALA A 236 14.44 18.62 7.56
CA ALA A 236 15.22 19.56 8.36
C ALA A 236 14.90 19.45 9.87
N GLY A 237 13.69 19.01 10.22
CA GLY A 237 13.24 18.82 11.61
C GLY A 237 13.60 17.46 12.24
N GLU A 238 14.24 16.54 11.52
CA GLU A 238 14.37 15.14 11.96
C GLU A 238 15.61 14.84 12.84
N LEU A 239 16.30 15.86 13.37
CA LEU A 239 17.52 15.66 14.15
C LEU A 239 17.32 14.72 15.36
N ALA A 240 16.20 14.86 16.08
CA ALA A 240 15.88 14.00 17.21
C ALA A 240 15.69 12.53 16.78
N LEU A 241 15.01 12.32 15.65
CA LEU A 241 14.80 10.98 15.09
C LEU A 241 16.12 10.33 14.69
N GLN A 242 17.00 11.07 14.02
CA GLN A 242 18.32 10.58 13.61
C GLN A 242 19.17 10.16 14.81
N ARG A 243 19.21 10.99 15.87
CA ARG A 243 19.92 10.64 17.11
C ARG A 243 19.41 9.37 17.76
N LEU A 244 18.10 9.16 17.78
CA LEU A 244 17.51 7.93 18.34
C LEU A 244 17.78 6.71 17.44
N ARG A 245 17.77 6.88 16.11
CA ARG A 245 18.17 5.81 15.17
C ARG A 245 19.63 5.40 15.38
N ASP A 246 20.53 6.37 15.54
CA ASP A 246 21.96 6.12 15.76
C ASP A 246 22.18 5.37 17.08
N LEU A 247 21.45 5.76 18.14
CA LEU A 247 21.48 5.06 19.42
C LEU A 247 20.99 3.61 19.28
N ALA A 248 19.87 3.39 18.57
CA ALA A 248 19.33 2.05 18.33
C ALA A 248 20.25 1.16 17.47
N ALA A 249 21.05 1.77 16.58
CA ALA A 249 22.02 1.07 15.74
C ALA A 249 23.32 0.71 16.49
N THR A 250 23.65 1.42 17.57
CA THR A 250 24.89 1.24 18.32
C THR A 250 24.87 -0.10 19.10
N PRO A 251 25.80 -1.03 18.83
CA PRO A 251 25.91 -2.26 19.60
C PRO A 251 26.19 -1.99 21.08
N ASP A 252 25.54 -2.76 21.96
CA ASP A 252 25.75 -2.74 23.41
C ASP A 252 25.58 -1.35 24.10
N ALA A 253 24.92 -0.41 23.43
CA ALA A 253 24.56 0.87 24.01
C ALA A 253 23.64 0.67 25.22
N ALA A 254 23.94 1.36 26.32
CA ALA A 254 23.05 1.44 27.46
C ALA A 254 21.84 2.31 27.10
N ILE A 255 20.69 1.66 26.92
CA ILE A 255 19.45 2.33 26.49
C ILE A 255 18.48 2.39 27.67
N SER A 256 18.09 3.61 28.02
CA SER A 256 17.07 3.87 29.03
C SER A 256 15.68 3.51 28.47
N PRO A 257 14.89 2.64 29.17
CA PRO A 257 13.52 2.31 28.77
C PRO A 257 12.59 3.51 28.61
N GLN A 258 12.90 4.61 29.32
CA GLN A 258 12.17 5.87 29.26
C GLN A 258 12.24 6.53 27.87
N LEU A 259 13.18 6.13 27.00
CA LEU A 259 13.27 6.62 25.62
C LEU A 259 12.20 6.05 24.68
N ALA A 260 11.42 5.05 25.10
CA ALA A 260 10.35 4.48 24.29
C ALA A 260 9.25 5.50 23.95
N GLN A 261 8.88 6.35 24.91
CA GLN A 261 7.86 7.39 24.70
C GLN A 261 8.38 8.52 23.80
N PRO A 262 9.56 9.14 24.04
CA PRO A 262 10.16 10.10 23.10
C PRO A 262 10.33 9.56 21.68
N TRP A 263 10.75 8.30 21.52
CA TRP A 263 10.82 7.65 20.22
C TRP A 263 9.44 7.56 19.54
N PHE A 264 8.43 7.12 20.29
CA PHE A 264 7.06 7.07 19.81
C PHE A 264 6.56 8.44 19.37
N ASP A 265 6.80 9.48 20.16
CA ASP A 265 6.32 10.85 19.90
C ASP A 265 6.96 11.43 18.64
N VAL A 266 8.29 11.33 18.51
CA VAL A 266 9.03 11.83 17.34
C VAL A 266 8.61 11.10 16.06
N CYS A 267 8.48 9.77 16.12
CA CYS A 267 8.00 8.98 14.98
C CYS A 267 6.55 9.29 14.64
N THR A 268 5.70 9.54 15.63
CA THR A 268 4.29 9.89 15.42
C THR A 268 4.16 11.26 14.76
N ALA A 269 4.89 12.26 15.24
CA ALA A 269 4.94 13.58 14.62
C ALA A 269 5.41 13.51 13.15
N ARG A 270 6.41 12.67 12.86
CA ARG A 270 6.84 12.40 11.47
C ARG A 270 5.71 11.79 10.65
N ILE A 271 5.04 10.74 11.13
CA ILE A 271 3.97 10.06 10.39
C ILE A 271 2.76 10.98 10.16
N ASP A 272 2.41 11.83 11.13
CA ASP A 272 1.33 12.81 11.00
C ASP A 272 1.67 13.86 9.93
N ALA A 273 2.91 14.35 9.91
CA ALA A 273 3.38 15.26 8.86
C ALA A 273 3.41 14.59 7.47
N LEU A 274 3.82 13.31 7.40
CA LEU A 274 3.74 12.53 6.16
C LEU A 274 2.29 12.37 5.71
N HIS A 275 1.34 12.13 6.62
CA HIS A 275 -0.06 12.03 6.27
C HIS A 275 -0.60 13.34 5.66
N GLY A 276 -0.15 14.50 6.15
CA GLY A 276 -0.45 15.78 5.51
C GLY A 276 0.02 15.86 4.05
N LEU A 277 1.25 15.41 3.77
CA LEU A 277 1.77 15.36 2.39
C LEU A 277 1.05 14.33 1.51
N GLU A 278 0.65 13.19 2.06
CA GLU A 278 -0.17 12.18 1.37
C GLU A 278 -1.53 12.74 0.94
N GLN A 279 -2.16 13.56 1.79
CA GLN A 279 -3.41 14.23 1.45
C GLN A 279 -3.21 15.18 0.27
N VAL A 280 -2.15 15.99 0.27
CA VAL A 280 -1.80 16.87 -0.87
C VAL A 280 -1.59 16.05 -2.14
N LEU A 281 -0.83 14.95 -2.06
CA LEU A 281 -0.55 14.09 -3.20
C LEU A 281 -1.80 13.41 -3.77
N THR A 282 -2.76 13.07 -2.90
CA THR A 282 -4.06 12.53 -3.33
C THR A 282 -4.92 13.60 -4.01
N THR A 283 -4.84 14.86 -3.56
CA THR A 283 -5.47 16.00 -4.25
C THR A 283 -4.82 16.26 -5.60
N GLU A 284 -3.49 16.28 -5.69
CA GLU A 284 -2.76 16.44 -6.96
C GLU A 284 -3.12 15.36 -7.97
N LEU A 285 -3.34 14.11 -7.53
CA LEU A 285 -3.83 13.03 -8.40
C LEU A 285 -5.22 13.35 -8.98
N ALA A 286 -6.14 13.79 -8.13
CA ALA A 286 -7.50 14.12 -8.54
C ALA A 286 -7.53 15.33 -9.50
N ASP A 287 -6.70 16.35 -9.24
CA ASP A 287 -6.52 17.51 -10.13
C ASP A 287 -5.91 17.08 -11.48
N CYS A 288 -4.85 16.27 -11.46
CA CYS A 288 -4.21 15.76 -12.67
C CYS A 288 -5.20 14.98 -13.54
N CYS A 289 -6.05 14.14 -12.94
CA CYS A 289 -7.09 13.43 -13.66
C CYS A 289 -8.11 14.40 -14.31
N ARG A 290 -8.56 15.44 -13.58
CA ARG A 290 -9.52 16.43 -14.10
C ARG A 290 -8.93 17.26 -15.25
N ASP A 291 -7.70 17.73 -15.11
CA ASP A 291 -7.03 18.51 -16.14
C ASP A 291 -6.85 17.69 -17.42
N ARG A 292 -6.47 16.43 -17.27
CA ARG A 292 -6.27 15.50 -18.38
C ARG A 292 -7.59 15.10 -19.04
N VAL A 293 -8.68 14.98 -18.29
CA VAL A 293 -10.03 14.86 -18.85
C VAL A 293 -10.35 16.07 -19.74
N ALA A 294 -10.23 17.28 -19.20
CA ALA A 294 -10.58 18.50 -19.92
C ALA A 294 -9.74 18.68 -21.21
N GLU A 295 -8.45 18.33 -21.17
CA GLU A 295 -7.59 18.39 -22.36
C GLU A 295 -7.98 17.37 -23.42
N ASN A 296 -8.26 16.11 -23.03
CA ASN A 296 -8.68 15.09 -23.99
C ASN A 296 -10.08 15.36 -24.56
N GLU A 297 -10.99 15.94 -23.79
CA GLU A 297 -12.31 16.36 -24.29
C GLU A 297 -12.17 17.42 -25.37
N ARG A 298 -11.34 18.46 -25.14
CA ARG A 298 -11.06 19.49 -26.17
C ARG A 298 -10.44 18.88 -27.43
N ALA A 299 -9.48 17.98 -27.26
CA ALA A 299 -8.85 17.30 -28.39
C ALA A 299 -9.85 16.42 -29.17
N LEU A 300 -10.76 15.73 -28.46
CA LEU A 300 -11.80 14.91 -29.08
C LEU A 300 -12.82 15.75 -29.85
N SER A 301 -13.24 16.89 -29.30
CA SER A 301 -14.12 17.84 -29.99
C SER A 301 -13.49 18.36 -31.28
N GLN A 302 -12.22 18.79 -31.22
CA GLN A 302 -11.48 19.24 -32.41
C GLN A 302 -11.39 18.15 -33.48
N LEU A 303 -11.08 16.91 -33.09
CA LEU A 303 -11.01 15.77 -34.01
C LEU A 303 -12.38 15.42 -34.64
N THR A 304 -13.45 15.56 -33.88
CA THR A 304 -14.81 15.32 -34.38
C THR A 304 -15.22 16.41 -35.36
N ASP A 305 -14.97 17.68 -35.02
CA ASP A 305 -15.25 18.83 -35.88
C ASP A 305 -14.45 18.77 -37.19
N ASP A 306 -13.16 18.40 -37.13
CA ASP A 306 -12.30 18.24 -38.31
C ASP A 306 -12.73 17.05 -39.18
N SER A 307 -13.22 15.96 -38.56
CA SER A 307 -13.81 14.82 -39.28
C SER A 307 -15.07 15.25 -40.05
N ASP A 308 -15.98 15.97 -39.40
CA ASP A 308 -17.24 16.42 -40.01
C ASP A 308 -17.00 17.41 -41.16
N ARG A 309 -15.99 18.28 -41.02
CA ARG A 309 -15.53 19.21 -42.07
C ARG A 309 -14.86 18.49 -43.25
N HIS A 310 -14.13 17.40 -43.01
CA HIS A 310 -13.46 16.66 -44.09
C HIS A 310 -14.32 15.60 -44.76
N ALA A 311 -15.40 15.13 -44.11
CA ALA A 311 -16.46 14.37 -44.76
C ALA A 311 -17.19 15.19 -45.83
N THR A 312 -17.18 16.52 -45.74
CA THR A 312 -17.79 17.44 -46.71
C THR A 312 -16.86 17.86 -47.86
N GLU A 313 -15.53 17.73 -47.72
CA GLU A 313 -14.54 18.23 -48.71
C GLU A 313 -13.64 17.15 -49.35
N GLY A 314 -13.80 15.85 -49.01
CA GLY A 314 -13.08 14.76 -49.68
C GLY A 314 -11.57 14.66 -49.36
N GLN A 315 -11.08 15.37 -48.35
CA GLN A 315 -9.64 15.40 -47.94
C GLN A 315 -9.36 14.61 -46.66
N SER A 316 -9.84 13.37 -46.60
CA SER A 316 -9.75 12.46 -45.44
C SER A 316 -8.31 12.17 -44.93
N ALA A 317 -7.28 12.34 -45.77
CA ALA A 317 -5.90 11.92 -45.46
C ALA A 317 -5.17 12.77 -44.38
N LYS A 318 -5.47 14.07 -44.24
CA LYS A 318 -4.76 14.95 -43.29
C LYS A 318 -5.21 14.78 -41.85
N ALA A 319 -6.52 14.68 -41.59
CA ALA A 319 -7.04 14.32 -40.27
C ALA A 319 -6.58 12.92 -39.84
N MET A 320 -6.56 11.96 -40.75
CA MET A 320 -6.05 10.59 -40.50
C MET A 320 -4.59 10.60 -40.01
N THR A 321 -3.75 11.45 -40.58
CA THR A 321 -2.32 11.55 -40.22
C THR A 321 -2.12 12.17 -38.84
N SER A 322 -2.95 13.14 -38.45
CA SER A 322 -2.94 13.73 -37.11
C SER A 322 -3.39 12.74 -36.04
N VAL A 323 -4.49 12.02 -36.30
CA VAL A 323 -5.06 10.97 -35.44
C VAL A 323 -4.07 9.82 -35.25
N MET A 324 -3.45 9.34 -36.33
CA MET A 324 -2.46 8.27 -36.28
C MET A 324 -1.19 8.67 -35.52
N ARG A 325 -0.69 9.92 -35.64
CA ARG A 325 0.48 10.37 -34.87
C ARG A 325 0.24 10.33 -33.37
N GLN A 326 -0.97 10.65 -32.91
CA GLN A 326 -1.31 10.60 -31.50
C GLN A 326 -1.65 9.18 -31.01
N SER A 327 -2.23 8.34 -31.88
CA SER A 327 -2.55 6.93 -31.57
C SER A 327 -1.31 6.01 -31.57
N LEU A 328 -0.30 6.29 -32.41
CA LEU A 328 0.98 5.56 -32.47
C LEU A 328 1.83 5.69 -31.20
N VAL A 329 1.45 6.60 -30.29
CA VAL A 329 2.07 6.77 -28.96
C VAL A 329 1.63 5.65 -28.00
N TYR A 330 0.65 4.81 -28.37
CA TYR A 330 -0.04 3.89 -27.44
C TYR A 330 0.11 2.38 -27.74
N THR A 331 0.76 1.98 -28.84
CA THR A 331 0.82 0.54 -29.24
C THR A 331 2.17 -0.10 -28.87
N LEU A 332 2.17 -0.96 -27.84
CA LEU A 332 3.37 -1.65 -27.33
C LEU A 332 3.78 -2.91 -28.11
N VAL A 333 2.99 -3.40 -29.09
CA VAL A 333 3.24 -4.74 -29.68
C VAL A 333 3.05 -4.82 -31.22
N GLY A 334 3.08 -3.70 -31.94
CA GLY A 334 2.80 -3.74 -33.38
C GLY A 334 3.49 -2.63 -34.15
N ARG A 335 4.82 -2.72 -34.33
CA ARG A 335 5.50 -1.95 -35.37
C ARG A 335 5.91 -2.87 -36.52
N PRO A 336 5.62 -2.51 -37.79
CA PRO A 336 6.31 -3.10 -38.93
C PRO A 336 7.80 -2.74 -38.84
N MET A 337 8.67 -3.67 -39.21
CA MET A 337 10.13 -3.62 -39.00
C MET A 337 10.87 -2.44 -39.68
N ASP A 338 10.19 -1.63 -40.50
CA ASP A 338 10.84 -0.66 -41.39
C ASP A 338 10.56 0.83 -41.05
N ALA A 339 9.97 1.16 -39.91
CA ALA A 339 9.70 2.56 -39.55
C ALA A 339 10.95 3.27 -38.99
N VAL A 340 11.51 4.21 -39.76
CA VAL A 340 12.59 5.12 -39.33
C VAL A 340 12.16 5.92 -38.11
N VAL A 341 12.96 5.86 -37.05
CA VAL A 341 12.63 6.43 -35.74
C VAL A 341 13.33 7.76 -35.53
N THR A 342 12.57 8.81 -35.18
CA THR A 342 13.12 10.04 -34.60
C THR A 342 13.26 9.89 -33.09
N GLY A 343 14.40 10.36 -32.54
CA GLY A 343 14.88 10.01 -31.19
C GLY A 343 13.94 10.30 -30.02
N ASP A 344 13.05 11.30 -30.14
CA ASP A 344 12.15 11.70 -29.04
C ASP A 344 11.05 10.66 -28.75
N ALA A 345 10.59 9.91 -29.76
CA ALA A 345 9.54 8.90 -29.58
C ALA A 345 10.04 7.65 -28.85
N ILE A 346 11.33 7.29 -29.01
CA ILE A 346 11.94 6.15 -28.28
C ILE A 346 12.03 6.45 -26.80
N GLY A 347 12.40 7.69 -26.44
CA GLY A 347 12.54 8.13 -25.05
C GLY A 347 11.24 7.98 -24.27
N ASP A 348 10.13 8.44 -24.83
CA ASP A 348 8.82 8.35 -24.18
C ASP A 348 8.24 6.92 -24.17
N THR A 349 8.49 6.12 -25.22
CA THR A 349 8.02 4.71 -25.27
C THR A 349 8.83 3.81 -24.33
N MET A 350 10.16 3.98 -24.24
CA MET A 350 10.98 3.31 -23.24
C MET A 350 10.63 3.78 -21.83
N ALA A 351 10.42 5.08 -21.62
CA ALA A 351 10.02 5.60 -20.32
C ALA A 351 8.73 4.93 -19.83
N ARG A 352 7.75 4.66 -20.70
CA ARG A 352 6.50 3.97 -20.34
C ARG A 352 6.67 2.48 -20.10
N SER A 353 7.37 1.75 -20.98
CA SER A 353 7.66 0.32 -20.75
C SER A 353 8.50 0.11 -19.48
N VAL A 354 9.43 1.02 -19.19
CA VAL A 354 10.21 1.05 -17.96
C VAL A 354 9.35 1.45 -16.77
N LEU A 355 8.41 2.38 -16.92
CA LEU A 355 7.50 2.81 -15.86
C LEU A 355 6.47 1.73 -15.49
N ASP A 356 5.93 1.01 -16.47
CA ASP A 356 5.10 -0.18 -16.25
C ASP A 356 5.92 -1.27 -15.57
N LEU A 357 7.18 -1.49 -15.99
CA LEU A 357 8.11 -2.37 -15.30
C LEU A 357 8.43 -1.90 -13.88
N LEU A 358 8.51 -0.59 -13.62
CA LEU A 358 8.80 -0.02 -12.31
C LEU A 358 7.57 -0.08 -11.39
N LEU A 359 6.36 0.12 -11.92
CA LEU A 359 5.11 -0.10 -11.21
C LEU A 359 4.92 -1.58 -10.89
N GLU A 360 5.19 -2.45 -11.85
CA GLU A 360 5.16 -3.89 -11.67
C GLU A 360 6.27 -4.35 -10.71
N GLN A 361 7.46 -3.77 -10.77
CA GLN A 361 8.51 -4.03 -9.78
C GLN A 361 8.17 -3.47 -8.40
N GLY A 362 7.51 -2.32 -8.31
CA GLY A 362 7.01 -1.75 -7.06
C GLY A 362 5.95 -2.66 -6.43
N ALA A 363 5.01 -3.15 -7.24
CA ALA A 363 4.02 -4.14 -6.84
C ALA A 363 4.66 -5.48 -6.44
N ARG A 364 5.64 -5.97 -7.20
CA ARG A 364 6.42 -7.19 -6.86
C ARG A 364 7.26 -7.00 -5.60
N LEU A 365 7.81 -5.81 -5.35
CA LEU A 365 8.55 -5.50 -4.13
C LEU A 365 7.61 -5.45 -2.94
N HIS A 366 6.44 -4.84 -3.08
CA HIS A 366 5.39 -4.86 -2.07
C HIS A 366 4.92 -6.29 -1.78
N GLU A 367 4.67 -7.08 -2.82
CA GLU A 367 4.34 -8.49 -2.70
C GLU A 367 5.46 -9.29 -2.04
N ALA A 368 6.72 -9.04 -2.40
CA ALA A 368 7.87 -9.66 -1.76
C ALA A 368 7.99 -9.26 -0.28
N ASP A 369 7.66 -8.03 0.08
CA ASP A 369 7.68 -7.54 1.46
C ASP A 369 6.51 -8.11 2.28
N LEU A 370 5.33 -8.24 1.67
CA LEU A 370 4.19 -8.99 2.23
C LEU A 370 4.57 -10.45 2.46
N ARG A 371 5.11 -11.14 1.45
CA ARG A 371 5.62 -12.52 1.58
C ARG A 371 6.71 -12.62 2.64
N LEU A 372 7.56 -11.61 2.78
CA LEU A 372 8.57 -11.56 3.83
C LEU A 372 7.93 -11.39 5.21
N SER A 373 6.88 -10.58 5.32
CA SER A 373 6.11 -10.41 6.56
C SER A 373 5.37 -11.69 6.95
N GLU A 374 4.79 -12.39 5.98
CA GLU A 374 4.15 -13.70 6.15
C GLU A 374 5.19 -14.78 6.54
N ALA A 375 6.34 -14.81 5.87
CA ALA A 375 7.42 -15.71 6.23
C ALA A 375 7.98 -15.43 7.64
N ARG A 376 8.06 -14.16 8.03
CA ARG A 376 8.43 -13.75 9.40
C ARG A 376 7.38 -14.22 10.41
N ARG A 377 6.09 -14.08 10.10
CA ARG A 377 4.99 -14.58 10.92
C ARG A 377 5.06 -16.10 11.07
N ALA A 378 5.15 -16.84 9.97
CA ALA A 378 5.26 -18.30 10.00
C ALA A 378 6.50 -18.77 10.79
N ARG A 379 7.62 -18.04 10.67
CA ARG A 379 8.83 -18.29 11.47
C ARG A 379 8.60 -18.01 12.96
N HIS A 380 7.88 -16.94 13.30
CA HIS A 380 7.52 -16.62 14.68
C HIS A 380 6.61 -17.71 15.28
N GLU A 381 5.56 -18.10 14.56
CA GLU A 381 4.64 -19.16 14.95
C GLU A 381 5.37 -20.49 15.19
N ARG A 382 6.25 -20.88 14.26
CA ARG A 382 7.07 -22.08 14.41
C ARG A 382 8.01 -21.99 15.61
N ARG A 383 8.61 -20.83 15.87
CA ARG A 383 9.48 -20.62 17.03
C ARG A 383 8.71 -20.79 18.34
N ARG A 384 7.50 -20.24 18.44
CA ARG A 384 6.61 -20.37 19.62
C ARG A 384 6.22 -21.83 19.86
N ILE A 385 5.83 -22.54 18.80
CA ILE A 385 5.48 -23.96 18.88
C ILE A 385 6.68 -24.81 19.32
N GLU A 386 7.86 -24.57 18.77
CA GLU A 386 9.09 -25.27 19.19
C GLU A 386 9.49 -24.95 20.63
N GLN A 387 9.33 -23.70 21.08
CA GLN A 387 9.54 -23.32 22.48
C GLN A 387 8.60 -24.08 23.43
N ALA A 388 7.31 -24.15 23.10
CA ALA A 388 6.34 -24.91 23.89
C ALA A 388 6.62 -26.42 23.88
N LYS A 389 7.05 -26.98 22.74
CA LYS A 389 7.50 -28.38 22.65
C LYS A 389 8.69 -28.63 23.58
N TRP A 390 9.71 -27.78 23.52
CA TRP A 390 10.92 -27.95 24.34
C TRP A 390 10.58 -27.84 25.83
N TRP A 391 9.72 -26.91 26.20
CA TRP A 391 9.21 -26.79 27.57
C TRP A 391 8.53 -28.09 28.06
N LEU A 392 7.66 -28.69 27.24
CA LEU A 392 6.99 -29.96 27.57
C LEU A 392 7.99 -31.12 27.73
N VAL A 393 9.03 -31.17 26.90
CA VAL A 393 10.11 -32.16 26.99
C VAL A 393 10.87 -32.01 28.31
N THR A 394 11.25 -30.78 28.68
CA THR A 394 12.03 -30.51 29.89
C THR A 394 11.24 -30.73 31.18
N HIS A 395 9.99 -30.27 31.25
CA HIS A 395 9.19 -30.33 32.49
C HIS A 395 8.49 -31.67 32.72
N TYR A 396 8.03 -32.34 31.65
CA TYR A 396 7.29 -33.60 31.77
C TYR A 396 8.12 -34.82 31.36
N GLN A 397 9.42 -34.66 31.09
CA GLN A 397 10.32 -35.72 30.60
C GLN A 397 9.75 -36.49 29.39
N LEU A 398 8.97 -35.79 28.56
CA LEU A 398 8.37 -36.38 27.37
C LEU A 398 9.43 -36.47 26.26
N SER A 399 9.32 -37.49 25.42
CA SER A 399 10.06 -37.50 24.16
C SER A 399 9.49 -36.43 23.22
N GLU A 400 10.32 -35.90 22.32
CA GLU A 400 9.89 -34.88 21.34
C GLU A 400 8.61 -35.27 20.56
N PRO A 401 8.44 -36.53 20.08
CA PRO A 401 7.21 -36.94 19.43
C PRO A 401 5.99 -36.89 20.36
N ALA A 402 6.16 -37.29 21.63
CA ALA A 402 5.08 -37.28 22.62
C ALA A 402 4.67 -35.86 23.03
N ALA A 403 5.61 -34.92 23.09
CA ALA A 403 5.33 -33.50 23.34
C ALA A 403 4.52 -32.88 22.19
N GLN A 404 4.85 -33.21 20.94
CA GLN A 404 4.11 -32.76 19.76
C GLN A 404 2.69 -33.35 19.71
N GLU A 405 2.53 -34.64 19.98
CA GLU A 405 1.22 -35.31 20.00
C GLU A 405 0.32 -34.74 21.12
N ARG A 406 0.91 -34.37 22.26
CA ARG A 406 0.22 -33.71 23.36
C ARG A 406 -0.23 -32.29 23.00
N LEU A 407 0.61 -31.51 22.34
CA LEU A 407 0.25 -30.19 21.80
C LEU A 407 -0.94 -30.30 20.84
N GLN A 408 -0.89 -31.25 19.90
CA GLN A 408 -1.95 -31.49 18.92
C GLN A 408 -3.26 -31.96 19.56
N ARG A 409 -3.22 -32.94 20.49
CA ARG A 409 -4.43 -33.36 21.22
C ARG A 409 -5.03 -32.22 22.03
N THR A 410 -4.20 -31.39 22.64
CA THR A 410 -4.68 -30.25 23.44
C THR A 410 -5.31 -29.18 22.54
N ALA A 411 -4.77 -28.96 21.34
CA ALA A 411 -5.36 -28.09 20.33
C ALA A 411 -6.73 -28.62 19.86
N MET A 412 -6.80 -29.91 19.50
CA MET A 412 -8.03 -30.55 19.04
C MET A 412 -9.13 -30.59 20.11
N ASN A 413 -8.79 -30.97 21.35
CA ASN A 413 -9.75 -31.11 22.43
C ASN A 413 -10.37 -29.76 22.86
N ASN A 414 -9.66 -28.65 22.64
CA ASN A 414 -10.11 -27.31 23.00
C ASN A 414 -10.59 -26.48 21.81
N GLY A 415 -10.51 -27.00 20.57
CA GLY A 415 -10.85 -26.26 19.36
C GLY A 415 -9.94 -25.06 19.09
N LEU A 416 -8.69 -25.12 19.54
CA LEU A 416 -7.72 -24.02 19.44
C LEU A 416 -6.67 -24.33 18.36
N THR A 417 -6.03 -23.28 17.85
CA THR A 417 -4.85 -23.43 17.00
C THR A 417 -3.64 -23.90 17.81
N LEU A 418 -2.69 -24.57 17.14
CA LEU A 418 -1.44 -25.01 17.76
C LEU A 418 -0.66 -23.86 18.40
N LEU A 419 -0.72 -22.67 17.80
CA LEU A 419 -0.11 -21.46 18.33
C LEU A 419 -0.74 -21.06 19.65
N GLU A 420 -2.07 -20.95 19.74
CA GLU A 420 -2.77 -20.57 20.98
C GLU A 420 -2.50 -21.55 22.13
N VAL A 421 -2.34 -22.84 21.83
CA VAL A 421 -1.96 -23.84 22.85
C VAL A 421 -0.50 -23.65 23.28
N ALA A 422 0.40 -23.45 22.33
CA ALA A 422 1.80 -23.16 22.63
C ALA A 422 1.93 -21.91 23.52
N ASP A 423 1.14 -20.89 23.22
CA ASP A 423 1.10 -19.62 23.93
C ASP A 423 0.57 -19.77 25.36
N ARG A 424 -0.45 -20.59 25.57
CA ARG A 424 -0.98 -20.92 26.90
C ARG A 424 0.01 -21.71 27.75
N ILE A 425 0.73 -22.65 27.13
CA ILE A 425 1.77 -23.42 27.82
C ILE A 425 2.91 -22.49 28.25
N LEU A 426 3.38 -21.62 27.35
CA LEU A 426 4.42 -20.64 27.66
C LEU A 426 3.94 -19.56 28.64
N ALA A 427 2.65 -19.20 28.65
CA ALA A 427 2.11 -18.27 29.65
C ALA A 427 2.11 -18.86 31.07
N SER A 428 1.98 -20.18 31.20
CA SER A 428 2.11 -20.88 32.49
C SER A 428 3.56 -20.89 33.04
N GLU A 429 4.53 -20.44 32.24
CA GLU A 429 5.95 -20.27 32.59
C GLU A 429 6.24 -18.97 33.35
N SER A 430 5.34 -17.96 33.31
CA SER A 430 5.53 -16.69 34.03
C SER A 430 4.80 -16.71 35.37
N PRO A 431 5.44 -17.15 36.49
CA PRO A 431 4.90 -16.91 37.80
C PRO A 431 4.91 -15.40 38.09
N ALA A 432 3.88 -14.95 38.80
CA ALA A 432 3.83 -13.62 39.40
C ALA A 432 5.17 -13.29 40.09
N GLY A 433 5.80 -12.21 39.63
CA GLY A 433 6.91 -11.52 40.28
C GLY A 433 6.54 -10.06 40.43
#